data_AF-A0A7W2NNX9-F1
#
_entry.id   AF-A0A7W2NNX9-F1
#
_cell.length_a   1.000
_cell.length_b   1.000
_cell.length_c   1.000
_cell.angle_alpha   90.00
_cell.angle_beta   90.00
_cell.angle_gamma   90.00
#
_symmetry.space_group_name_H-M   'P 1'
#
loop_
_entity.id
_entity.type
_entity.pdbx_description
1 polymer ?
#
loop_
_entity_poly.entity_id
_entity_poly.type
_entity_poly.pdbx_seq_one_letter_code
_entity_poly.pdbx_strand_id
1 'polypeptide(L)'
;MKKNTIEQRSQLANDYDKRNDEQLTWYSNKASDNKSYFQLIGICIVVFGALISIMPVISWAPSGSPSLSEIMTTILGAFIVILKGVERIWLPEESWQNYRKASEALKIERERYIENVTPYSNTAEEDIAFKLFVERCILIKLKEQNNFWELNSSANKPESEKSD
;
A
#
# COMPACT_ATOMS: atom_id res chain seq x y z
N MET A 1 -33.85 -10.40 -24.49
CA MET A 1 -32.56 -9.96 -25.08
C MET A 1 -31.56 -9.47 -24.02
N LYS A 2 -31.88 -8.50 -23.14
CA LYS A 2 -30.94 -7.99 -22.11
C LYS A 2 -30.31 -9.04 -21.16
N LYS A 3 -31.06 -10.05 -20.72
CA LYS A 3 -30.56 -11.08 -19.79
C LYS A 3 -29.38 -11.88 -20.36
N ASN A 4 -29.41 -12.14 -21.68
CA ASN A 4 -28.38 -12.90 -22.39
C ASN A 4 -27.08 -12.07 -22.55
N THR A 5 -27.21 -10.74 -22.70
CA THR A 5 -26.07 -9.83 -22.79
C THR A 5 -25.33 -9.70 -21.47
N ILE A 6 -26.04 -9.59 -20.33
CA ILE A 6 -25.41 -9.51 -19.00
C ILE A 6 -24.64 -10.80 -18.68
N GLU A 7 -25.23 -11.95 -19.01
CA GLU A 7 -24.61 -13.25 -18.79
C GLU A 7 -23.34 -13.43 -19.64
N GLN A 8 -23.39 -13.04 -20.92
CA GLN A 8 -22.23 -13.01 -21.80
C GLN A 8 -21.12 -12.09 -21.27
N ARG A 9 -21.46 -10.87 -20.83
CA ARG A 9 -20.50 -9.91 -20.25
C ARG A 9 -19.87 -10.43 -18.96
N SER A 10 -20.67 -11.06 -18.11
CA SER A 10 -20.17 -11.68 -16.89
C SER A 10 -19.19 -12.80 -17.18
N GLN A 11 -19.42 -13.61 -18.21
CA GLN A 11 -18.49 -14.66 -18.62
C GLN A 11 -17.17 -14.08 -19.13
N LEU A 12 -17.22 -13.08 -20.02
CA LEU A 12 -16.03 -12.42 -20.56
C LEU A 12 -15.20 -11.72 -19.47
N ALA A 13 -15.88 -11.07 -18.52
CA ALA A 13 -15.22 -10.46 -17.36
C ALA A 13 -14.55 -11.52 -16.47
N ASN A 14 -15.23 -12.62 -16.16
CA ASN A 14 -14.66 -13.71 -15.37
C ASN A 14 -13.44 -14.36 -16.03
N ASP A 15 -13.48 -14.54 -17.34
CA ASP A 15 -12.34 -15.07 -18.10
C ASP A 15 -11.14 -14.11 -18.09
N TYR A 16 -11.40 -12.80 -18.13
CA TYR A 16 -10.35 -11.79 -17.97
C TYR A 16 -9.76 -11.80 -16.56
N ASP A 17 -10.60 -11.84 -15.54
CA ASP A 17 -10.19 -11.85 -14.13
C ASP A 17 -9.32 -13.08 -13.86
N LYS A 18 -9.75 -14.27 -14.27
CA LYS A 18 -9.00 -15.52 -14.06
C LYS A 18 -7.58 -15.50 -14.64
N ARG A 19 -7.38 -14.83 -15.78
CA ARG A 19 -6.03 -14.69 -16.39
C ARG A 19 -5.12 -13.76 -15.59
N ASN A 20 -5.68 -12.88 -14.78
CA ASN A 20 -4.95 -11.79 -14.14
C ASN A 20 -4.94 -11.85 -12.60
N ASP A 21 -5.77 -12.71 -12.01
CA ASP A 21 -5.98 -12.82 -10.57
C ASP A 21 -4.73 -13.32 -9.84
N GLU A 22 -4.00 -14.28 -10.45
CA GLU A 22 -2.78 -14.82 -9.87
C GLU A 22 -1.68 -13.76 -9.71
N GLN A 23 -1.52 -12.90 -10.72
CA GLN A 23 -0.53 -11.82 -10.68
C GLN A 23 -0.91 -10.75 -9.67
N LEU A 24 -2.18 -10.32 -9.68
CA LEU A 24 -2.66 -9.29 -8.74
C LEU A 24 -2.58 -9.78 -7.30
N THR A 25 -3.01 -11.02 -7.04
CA THR A 25 -3.02 -11.60 -5.69
C THR A 25 -1.62 -11.69 -5.10
N TRP A 26 -0.62 -12.07 -5.90
CA TRP A 26 0.78 -12.12 -5.44
C TRP A 26 1.29 -10.73 -5.00
N TYR A 27 1.05 -9.68 -5.80
CA TYR A 27 1.42 -8.31 -5.44
C TYR A 27 0.66 -7.81 -4.21
N SER A 28 -0.64 -8.13 -4.11
CA SER A 28 -1.49 -7.76 -2.98
C SER A 28 -1.00 -8.30 -1.64
N ASN A 29 -0.65 -9.58 -1.62
CA ASN A 29 -0.25 -10.28 -0.41
C ASN A 29 1.10 -9.74 0.05
N LYS A 30 2.02 -9.52 -0.89
CA LYS A 30 3.32 -8.94 -0.57
C LYS A 30 3.22 -7.52 0.02
N ALA A 31 2.29 -6.69 -0.50
CA ALA A 31 2.03 -5.36 0.04
C ALA A 31 1.38 -5.41 1.44
N SER A 32 0.47 -6.35 1.69
CA SER A 32 -0.21 -6.53 2.98
C SER A 32 0.75 -7.00 4.09
N ASP A 33 1.62 -7.95 3.79
CA ASP A 33 2.62 -8.46 4.74
C ASP A 33 3.56 -7.35 5.19
N ASN A 34 3.96 -6.49 4.26
CA ASN A 34 4.79 -5.33 4.56
C ASN A 34 4.09 -4.39 5.54
N LYS A 35 2.83 -4.03 5.27
CA LYS A 35 2.06 -3.12 6.12
C LYS A 35 2.02 -3.58 7.58
N SER A 36 1.74 -4.86 7.82
CA SER A 36 1.64 -5.40 9.18
C SER A 36 2.99 -5.31 9.93
N TYR A 37 4.09 -5.59 9.24
CA TYR A 37 5.44 -5.47 9.80
C TYR A 37 5.77 -4.03 10.19
N PHE A 38 5.43 -3.05 9.34
CA PHE A 38 5.68 -1.63 9.63
C PHE A 38 4.79 -1.06 10.71
N GLN A 39 3.52 -1.46 10.75
CA GLN A 39 2.63 -1.09 11.86
C GLN A 39 3.17 -1.62 13.19
N LEU A 40 3.76 -2.82 13.19
CA LEU A 40 4.41 -3.39 14.37
C LEU A 40 5.66 -2.61 14.78
N ILE A 41 6.51 -2.19 13.82
CA ILE A 41 7.66 -1.30 14.07
C ILE A 41 7.19 0.03 14.70
N GLY A 42 6.14 0.65 14.14
CA GLY A 42 5.57 1.89 14.65
C GLY A 42 5.08 1.76 16.10
N ILE A 43 4.36 0.67 16.41
CA ILE A 43 3.92 0.36 17.77
C ILE A 43 5.12 0.18 18.71
N CYS A 44 6.16 -0.56 18.28
CA CYS A 44 7.38 -0.72 19.08
C CYS A 44 8.03 0.63 19.40
N ILE A 45 8.11 1.56 18.44
CA ILE A 45 8.67 2.89 18.68
C ILE A 45 7.87 3.67 19.72
N VAL A 46 6.54 3.64 19.65
CA VAL A 46 5.67 4.29 20.64
C VAL A 46 5.87 3.69 22.03
N VAL A 47 5.93 2.36 22.12
CA VAL A 47 6.15 1.65 23.40
C VAL A 47 7.51 2.01 24.00
N PHE A 48 8.59 1.98 23.21
CA PHE A 48 9.91 2.35 23.71
C PHE A 48 10.00 3.83 24.09
N GLY A 49 9.36 4.72 23.33
CA GLY A 49 9.27 6.15 23.67
C GLY A 49 8.59 6.37 25.03
N ALA A 50 7.47 5.68 25.27
CA ALA A 50 6.77 5.74 26.55
C ALA A 50 7.63 5.18 27.70
N LEU A 51 8.36 4.08 27.49
CA LEU A 51 9.27 3.51 28.48
C LEU A 51 10.40 4.49 28.85
N ILE A 52 10.98 5.18 27.87
CA ILE A 52 11.99 6.23 28.12
C ILE A 52 11.41 7.35 28.99
N SER A 53 10.18 7.79 28.74
CA SER A 53 9.55 8.87 29.52
C SER A 53 9.24 8.49 30.97
N ILE A 54 9.00 7.20 31.25
CA ILE A 54 8.66 6.72 32.59
C ILE A 54 9.92 6.40 33.43
N MET A 55 11.03 6.04 32.78
CA MET A 55 12.27 5.65 33.47
C MET A 55 12.83 6.66 34.49
N PRO A 56 12.85 7.98 34.22
CA PRO A 56 13.32 8.98 35.19
C PRO A 56 12.51 9.04 36.49
N VAL A 57 11.27 8.56 36.49
CA VAL A 57 10.39 8.57 37.67
C VAL A 57 10.71 7.41 38.62
N ILE A 58 11.27 6.32 38.11
CA ILE A 58 11.57 5.09 38.87
C ILE A 58 13.01 5.12 39.40
N SER A 59 13.86 6.02 38.89
CA SER A 59 15.26 6.06 39.27
C SER A 59 15.52 6.94 40.50
N TRP A 60 15.96 6.30 41.57
CA TRP A 60 16.69 6.95 42.65
C TRP A 60 18.16 6.62 42.47
N ALA A 61 18.96 7.59 42.03
CA ALA A 61 20.40 7.44 41.88
C ALA A 61 21.15 8.30 42.91
N PRO A 62 22.08 7.73 43.69
CA PRO A 62 23.03 8.51 44.48
C PRO A 62 23.95 9.30 43.53
N SER A 63 24.24 10.54 43.88
CA SER A 63 25.08 11.46 43.10
C SER A 63 26.46 10.87 42.79
N GLY A 64 26.76 10.58 41.51
CA GLY A 64 28.12 10.37 41.02
C GLY A 64 28.37 9.22 40.04
N SER A 65 27.42 8.30 39.85
CA SER A 65 27.52 7.24 38.83
C SER A 65 26.37 7.31 37.83
N PRO A 66 26.58 6.96 36.54
CA PRO A 66 25.48 6.85 35.60
C PRO A 66 24.49 5.84 36.16
N SER A 67 23.26 6.29 36.37
CA SER A 67 22.22 5.43 36.88
C SER A 67 21.93 4.32 35.87
N LEU A 68 21.58 3.11 36.34
CA LEU A 68 21.14 2.02 35.45
C LEU A 68 20.03 2.50 34.50
N SER A 69 19.20 3.45 34.96
CA SER A 69 18.20 4.13 34.16
C SER A 69 18.77 4.95 32.99
N GLU A 70 19.84 5.72 33.19
CA GLU A 70 20.44 6.50 32.09
C GLU A 70 21.00 5.60 30.98
N ILE A 71 21.57 4.46 31.38
CA ILE A 71 22.11 3.48 30.42
C ILE A 71 20.97 2.89 29.60
N MET A 72 19.86 2.46 30.21
CA MET A 72 18.77 1.89 29.39
C MET A 72 17.99 2.93 28.60
N THR A 73 17.83 4.17 29.07
CA THR A 73 17.21 5.23 28.25
C THR A 73 18.03 5.53 27.01
N THR A 74 19.36 5.49 27.13
CA THR A 74 20.27 5.69 26.00
C THR A 74 20.18 4.55 24.99
N ILE A 75 20.16 3.29 25.46
CA ILE A 75 20.01 2.11 24.61
C ILE A 75 18.65 2.12 23.89
N LEU A 76 17.56 2.41 24.62
CA LEU A 76 16.21 2.50 24.06
C LEU A 76 16.11 3.63 23.03
N GLY A 77 16.71 4.79 23.31
CA GLY A 77 16.76 5.91 22.38
C GLY A 77 17.49 5.57 21.08
N ALA A 78 18.65 4.92 21.18
CA ALA A 78 19.38 4.44 20.00
C ALA A 78 18.55 3.41 19.21
N PHE A 79 17.83 2.51 19.89
CA PHE A 79 16.97 1.52 19.25
C PHE A 79 15.81 2.16 18.49
N ILE A 80 15.19 3.19 19.06
CA ILE A 80 14.13 3.98 18.37
C ILE A 80 14.66 4.63 17.09
N VAL A 81 15.87 5.20 17.13
CA VAL A 81 16.47 5.84 15.93
C VAL A 81 16.70 4.82 14.83
N ILE A 82 17.19 3.61 15.15
CA ILE A 82 17.36 2.53 14.18
C ILE A 82 16.00 2.12 13.60
N LEU A 83 14.99 1.88 14.45
CA LEU A 83 13.65 1.52 14.01
C LEU A 83 13.01 2.59 13.13
N LYS A 84 13.17 3.87 13.48
CA LYS A 84 12.70 5.01 12.66
C LYS A 84 13.45 5.10 11.32
N GLY A 85 14.74 4.80 11.30
CA GLY A 85 15.53 4.70 10.07
C GLY A 85 15.00 3.59 9.16
N VAL A 86 14.72 2.40 9.72
CA VAL A 86 14.14 1.27 8.98
C VAL A 86 12.74 1.62 8.45
N GLU A 87 11.89 2.25 9.26
CA GLU A 87 10.55 2.71 8.86
C GLU A 87 10.63 3.72 7.70
N ARG A 88 11.57 4.67 7.76
CA ARG A 88 11.77 5.70 6.72
C ARG A 88 12.25 5.12 5.39
N ILE A 89 13.10 4.10 5.42
CA ILE A 89 13.65 3.50 4.19
C ILE A 89 12.57 2.76 3.39
N TRP A 90 11.48 2.31 4.02
CA TRP A 90 10.57 1.34 3.42
C TRP A 90 9.22 1.86 2.90
N LEU A 91 8.98 3.19 2.87
CA LEU A 91 7.73 3.87 2.43
C LEU A 91 6.52 2.93 2.11
N PRO A 92 5.94 2.26 3.11
CA PRO A 92 5.04 1.14 2.87
C PRO A 92 3.58 1.58 2.79
N GLU A 93 3.25 2.71 3.44
CA GLU A 93 1.88 3.18 3.61
C GLU A 93 1.26 3.65 2.29
N GLU A 94 2.02 4.37 1.46
CA GLU A 94 1.56 4.83 0.14
C GLU A 94 1.36 3.66 -0.83
N SER A 95 2.21 2.63 -0.75
CA SER A 95 2.14 1.45 -1.61
C SER A 95 0.85 0.64 -1.38
N TRP A 96 0.48 0.39 -0.12
CA TRP A 96 -0.75 -0.35 0.21
C TRP A 96 -2.02 0.40 -0.20
N GLN A 97 -2.09 1.71 0.09
CA GLN A 97 -3.25 2.51 -0.26
C GLN A 97 -3.45 2.59 -1.78
N ASN A 98 -2.37 2.69 -2.55
CA ASN A 98 -2.41 2.70 -4.00
C ASN A 98 -2.89 1.36 -4.57
N TYR A 99 -2.37 0.25 -4.05
CA TYR A 99 -2.81 -1.08 -4.45
C TYR A 99 -4.31 -1.29 -4.18
N ARG A 100 -4.79 -0.88 -2.99
CA ARG A 100 -6.22 -0.97 -2.65
C ARG A 100 -7.09 -0.10 -3.57
N LYS A 101 -6.67 1.13 -3.85
CA LYS A 101 -7.37 2.02 -4.80
C LYS A 101 -7.46 1.39 -6.20
N ALA A 102 -6.39 0.76 -6.67
CA ALA A 102 -6.37 0.09 -7.97
C ALA A 102 -7.32 -1.14 -7.99
N SER A 103 -7.31 -1.96 -6.94
CA SER A 103 -8.22 -3.10 -6.80
C SER A 103 -9.69 -2.67 -6.79
N GLU A 104 -10.04 -1.64 -6.01
CA GLU A 104 -11.41 -1.11 -5.99
C GLU A 104 -11.79 -0.49 -7.34
N ALA A 105 -10.88 0.22 -8.01
CA ALA A 105 -11.13 0.75 -9.34
C ALA A 105 -11.42 -0.36 -10.37
N LEU A 106 -10.69 -1.49 -10.33
CA LEU A 106 -10.94 -2.65 -11.20
C LEU A 106 -12.31 -3.28 -10.93
N LYS A 107 -12.71 -3.45 -9.66
CA LYS A 107 -14.05 -3.96 -9.29
C LYS A 107 -15.16 -3.07 -9.83
N ILE A 108 -15.05 -1.75 -9.64
CA ILE A 108 -16.03 -0.79 -10.12
C ILE A 108 -16.07 -0.78 -11.67
N GLU A 109 -14.93 -0.92 -12.34
CA GLU A 109 -14.87 -0.99 -13.79
C GLU A 109 -15.52 -2.27 -14.33
N ARG A 110 -15.33 -3.40 -13.65
CA ARG A 110 -16.01 -4.67 -13.92
C ARG A 110 -17.52 -4.55 -13.79
N GLU A 111 -18.00 -3.98 -12.69
CA GLU A 111 -19.45 -3.74 -12.49
C GLU A 111 -20.02 -2.82 -13.58
N ARG A 112 -19.29 -1.76 -13.94
CA ARG A 112 -19.71 -0.86 -15.04
C ARG A 112 -19.84 -1.58 -16.38
N TYR A 113 -18.93 -2.49 -16.70
CA TYR A 113 -19.00 -3.29 -17.92
C TYR A 113 -20.21 -4.22 -17.91
N ILE A 114 -20.41 -4.99 -16.83
CA ILE A 114 -21.50 -5.95 -16.69
C ILE A 114 -22.88 -5.27 -16.76
N GLU A 115 -23.05 -4.17 -16.02
CA GLU A 115 -24.31 -3.42 -15.95
C GLU A 115 -24.56 -2.54 -17.18
N ASN A 116 -23.63 -2.54 -18.15
CA ASN A 116 -23.69 -1.72 -19.36
C ASN A 116 -23.85 -0.22 -19.07
N VAL A 117 -23.11 0.27 -18.08
CA VAL A 117 -23.09 1.68 -17.69
C VAL A 117 -22.07 2.44 -18.54
N THR A 118 -22.22 3.75 -18.69
CA THR A 118 -21.23 4.60 -19.37
C THR A 118 -19.81 4.32 -18.85
N PRO A 119 -18.82 4.08 -19.73
CA PRO A 119 -18.81 4.37 -21.18
C PRO A 119 -19.37 3.28 -22.11
N TYR A 120 -19.76 2.11 -21.59
CA TYR A 120 -20.16 0.95 -22.40
C TYR A 120 -21.56 1.05 -23.01
N SER A 121 -22.42 1.89 -22.41
CA SER A 121 -23.79 2.14 -22.86
C SER A 121 -23.90 2.72 -24.28
N ASN A 122 -22.84 3.36 -24.77
CA ASN A 122 -22.83 4.08 -26.06
C ASN A 122 -22.31 3.22 -27.22
N THR A 123 -21.96 1.96 -26.98
CA THR A 123 -21.36 1.08 -27.96
C THR A 123 -22.42 0.12 -28.53
N ALA A 124 -22.58 0.11 -29.86
CA ALA A 124 -23.56 -0.75 -30.53
C ALA A 124 -23.12 -2.23 -30.59
N GLU A 125 -21.81 -2.49 -30.54
CA GLU A 125 -21.22 -3.82 -30.66
C GLU A 125 -20.55 -4.26 -29.34
N GLU A 126 -20.79 -5.50 -28.94
CA GLU A 126 -20.27 -6.08 -27.70
C GLU A 126 -18.73 -6.24 -27.73
N ASP A 127 -18.16 -6.57 -28.89
CA ASP A 127 -16.71 -6.73 -29.06
C ASP A 127 -15.96 -5.42 -28.81
N ILE A 128 -16.56 -4.29 -29.20
CA ILE A 128 -15.99 -2.95 -28.97
C ILE A 128 -16.10 -2.60 -27.47
N ALA A 129 -17.22 -2.94 -26.82
CA ALA A 129 -17.40 -2.73 -25.40
C ALA A 129 -16.39 -3.53 -24.57
N PHE A 130 -16.12 -4.79 -24.94
CA PHE A 130 -15.12 -5.63 -24.29
C PHE A 130 -13.69 -5.09 -24.48
N LYS A 131 -13.33 -4.65 -25.69
CA LYS A 131 -12.02 -4.02 -25.95
C LYS A 131 -11.80 -2.78 -25.08
N LEU A 132 -12.82 -1.92 -24.97
CA LEU A 132 -12.77 -0.74 -24.12
C LEU A 132 -12.62 -1.12 -22.64
N PHE A 133 -13.28 -2.19 -22.20
CA PHE A 133 -13.14 -2.70 -20.83
C PHE A 133 -11.70 -3.15 -20.55
N VAL A 134 -11.13 -3.94 -21.46
CA VAL A 134 -9.74 -4.41 -21.35
C VAL A 134 -8.78 -3.23 -21.33
N GLU A 135 -8.95 -2.25 -22.22
CA GLU A 135 -8.11 -1.05 -22.27
C GLU A 135 -8.16 -0.27 -20.95
N ARG A 136 -9.35 -0.06 -20.39
CA ARG A 136 -9.52 0.67 -19.12
C ARG A 136 -8.90 -0.09 -17.95
N CYS A 137 -9.04 -1.42 -17.92
CA CYS A 137 -8.36 -2.26 -16.93
C CYS A 137 -6.83 -2.17 -17.06
N ILE A 138 -6.28 -2.12 -18.28
CA ILE A 138 -4.85 -1.91 -18.52
C ILE A 138 -4.41 -0.52 -18.02
N LEU A 139 -5.18 0.53 -18.30
CA LEU A 139 -4.87 1.89 -17.84
C LEU A 139 -4.86 2.01 -16.30
N ILE A 140 -5.79 1.35 -15.61
CA ILE A 140 -5.80 1.31 -14.14
C ILE A 140 -4.51 0.67 -13.61
N LYS A 141 -4.08 -0.45 -14.22
CA LYS A 141 -2.83 -1.14 -13.85
C LYS A 141 -1.59 -0.29 -14.16
N LEU A 142 -1.54 0.34 -15.33
CA LEU A 142 -0.42 1.23 -15.71
C LEU A 142 -0.30 2.41 -14.75
N LYS A 143 -1.42 2.99 -14.32
CA LYS A 143 -1.43 4.06 -13.33
C LYS A 143 -0.87 3.61 -11.98
N GLU A 144 -1.25 2.41 -11.54
CA GLU A 144 -0.71 1.82 -10.31
C GLU A 144 0.80 1.56 -10.42
N GLN A 145 1.25 1.02 -11.55
CA GLN A 145 2.66 0.78 -11.81
C GLN A 145 3.47 2.07 -11.83
N ASN A 146 2.98 3.13 -12.48
CA ASN A 146 3.64 4.43 -12.46
C ASN A 146 3.75 4.99 -11.04
N ASN A 147 2.66 4.93 -10.26
CA ASN A 147 2.71 5.34 -8.86
C ASN A 147 3.76 4.53 -8.08
N PHE A 148 3.87 3.22 -8.31
CA PHE A 148 4.90 2.39 -7.65
C PHE A 148 6.33 2.86 -7.99
N TRP A 149 6.61 3.16 -9.26
CA TRP A 149 7.93 3.66 -9.68
C TRP A 149 8.22 5.07 -9.15
N GLU A 150 7.23 5.95 -9.11
CA GLU A 150 7.35 7.29 -8.54
C GLU A 150 7.66 7.25 -7.03
N LEU A 151 6.98 6.37 -6.28
CA LEU A 151 7.24 6.18 -4.86
C LEU A 151 8.66 5.65 -4.60
N ASN A 152 9.08 4.65 -5.37
CA ASN A 152 10.42 4.06 -5.20
C ASN A 152 11.54 4.96 -5.72
N SER A 153 11.32 5.76 -6.75
CA SER A 153 12.30 6.75 -7.21
C SER A 153 12.44 7.92 -6.24
N SER A 154 11.34 8.36 -5.63
CA SER A 154 11.34 9.42 -4.59
C SER A 154 11.98 8.97 -3.28
N ALA A 155 11.96 7.67 -2.99
CA ALA A 155 12.67 7.04 -1.88
C ALA A 155 14.19 6.96 -2.12
N ASN A 156 14.62 6.77 -3.38
CA ASN A 156 16.03 6.66 -3.76
C ASN A 156 16.72 8.01 -4.07
N LYS A 157 16.00 9.14 -4.06
CA LYS A 157 16.63 10.46 -4.23
C LYS A 157 17.45 10.85 -2.99
N PRO A 158 18.75 11.18 -3.12
CA PRO A 158 19.54 11.72 -2.03
C PRO A 158 18.92 13.04 -1.53
N GLU A 159 18.99 13.26 -0.22
CA GLU A 159 18.33 14.36 0.48
C GLU A 159 18.76 15.77 0.00
N SER A 160 19.82 15.86 -0.81
CA SER A 160 20.32 17.08 -1.45
C SER A 160 19.53 17.57 -2.67
N GLU A 161 18.54 16.80 -3.18
CA GLU A 161 17.76 17.16 -4.38
C GLU A 161 16.27 17.45 -4.09
N LYS A 162 15.85 17.44 -2.81
CA LYS A 162 14.46 17.73 -2.42
C LYS A 162 14.20 19.21 -2.10
N SER A 163 15.20 20.08 -2.30
CA SER A 163 15.17 21.50 -1.90
C SER A 163 15.31 22.50 -3.06
N ASP A 164 14.97 22.11 -4.29
CA ASP A 164 14.89 23.02 -5.45
C ASP A 164 13.48 22.97 -6.08
#